data_AF-A0A949GEC9-F1
#
_entry.id   AF-A0A949GEC9-F1
#
_cell.length_a   1.000
_cell.length_b   1.000
_cell.length_c   1.000
_cell.angle_alpha   90.00
_cell.angle_beta   90.00
_cell.angle_gamma   90.00
#
_symmetry.space_group_name_H-M   'P 1'
#
loop_
_entity.id
_entity.type
_entity.pdbx_description
1 polymer ?
#
loop_
_entity_poly.entity_id
_entity_poly.type
_entity_poly.pdbx_seq_one_letter_code
_entity_poly.pdbx_strand_id
1 'polypeptide(L)'
;MDIHSTALKTEFNPMPCPVEQDRSALFGLTKIREPFARVNVAQHLEDQIQACAWLEAGHIPSYFGFSRKACFGCATCIPSRLNVAMFTLRPSHEDIILKNSDLVVRTAEGLPDLNHPRHGRDFIRLLADHEAPFGGNYDVAEAEARLQCHDGYPGLTPYHLAVYRYDDSGDLKLAGCMLLLNALNASYASVHFYDPLLRKRQLGHYLTLRTMQWLQEGDGVLPAHS
;
A
#
# COMPACT_ATOMS: atom_id res chain seq x y z
N MET A 1 54.48 2.24 -2.02
CA MET A 1 53.56 1.28 -2.67
C MET A 1 52.17 1.69 -2.25
N ASP A 2 51.58 2.59 -3.03
CA ASP A 2 50.23 3.10 -2.81
C ASP A 2 49.25 2.21 -3.57
N ILE A 3 48.32 1.59 -2.83
CA ILE A 3 47.21 0.83 -3.40
C ILE A 3 46.03 1.79 -3.48
N HIS A 4 45.82 2.36 -4.67
CA HIS A 4 44.60 3.07 -5.00
C HIS A 4 43.40 2.12 -4.93
N SER A 5 42.53 2.33 -3.95
CA SER A 5 41.19 1.74 -3.87
C SER A 5 40.28 2.43 -4.89
N THR A 6 40.14 1.83 -6.07
CA THR A 6 39.15 2.21 -7.06
C THR A 6 37.76 1.74 -6.60
N ALA A 7 37.04 2.61 -5.90
CA ALA A 7 35.64 2.37 -5.59
C ALA A 7 34.82 2.45 -6.89
N LEU A 8 34.41 1.29 -7.42
CA LEU A 8 33.39 1.19 -8.46
C LEU A 8 32.08 1.76 -7.90
N LYS A 9 31.76 2.99 -8.28
CA LYS A 9 30.39 3.52 -8.19
C LYS A 9 29.55 2.74 -9.19
N THR A 10 28.97 1.62 -8.77
CA THR A 10 27.85 1.02 -9.47
C THR A 10 26.64 1.92 -9.24
N GLU A 11 26.32 2.74 -10.24
CA GLU A 11 25.02 3.39 -10.34
C GLU A 11 23.96 2.27 -10.33
N PHE A 12 23.25 2.14 -9.21
CA PHE A 12 22.13 1.22 -9.10
C PHE A 12 21.02 1.77 -9.98
N ASN A 13 20.99 1.32 -11.24
CA ASN A 13 19.89 1.55 -12.14
C ASN A 13 18.91 0.37 -11.91
N PRO A 14 17.85 0.51 -11.09
CA PRO A 14 16.94 -0.59 -10.85
C PRO A 14 16.28 -0.93 -12.19
N MET A 15 16.69 -2.05 -12.79
CA MET A 15 15.95 -2.58 -13.93
C MET A 15 14.51 -2.83 -13.48
N PRO A 16 13.49 -2.41 -14.26
CA PRO A 16 12.10 -2.70 -13.93
C PRO A 16 11.93 -4.21 -13.76
N CYS A 17 11.12 -4.63 -12.80
CA CYS A 17 10.96 -6.04 -12.48
C CYS A 17 10.54 -6.82 -13.75
N PRO A 18 11.13 -7.98 -14.08
CA PRO A 18 10.67 -8.79 -15.22
C PRO A 18 9.17 -9.12 -15.16
N VAL A 19 8.60 -9.21 -13.94
CA VAL A 19 7.15 -9.38 -13.71
C VAL A 19 6.33 -8.14 -14.10
N GLU A 20 6.91 -6.94 -13.96
CA GLU A 20 6.29 -5.69 -14.40
C GLU A 20 6.48 -5.44 -15.90
N GLN A 21 7.62 -5.87 -16.46
CA GLN A 21 7.91 -5.77 -17.89
C GLN A 21 7.10 -6.78 -18.70
N ASP A 22 6.72 -7.90 -18.10
CA ASP A 22 5.99 -8.97 -18.77
C ASP A 22 4.55 -9.13 -18.25
N ARG A 23 3.86 -7.99 -18.09
CA ARG A 23 2.39 -7.97 -17.89
C ARG A 23 1.67 -8.70 -19.03
N SER A 24 2.30 -8.84 -20.21
CA SER A 24 1.82 -9.59 -21.37
C SER A 24 2.04 -11.12 -21.29
N ALA A 25 3.18 -11.64 -20.83
CA ALA A 25 3.39 -13.10 -20.77
C ALA A 25 2.77 -13.78 -19.54
N LEU A 26 2.38 -13.02 -18.51
CA LEU A 26 1.54 -13.56 -17.42
C LEU A 26 0.15 -14.02 -17.91
N PHE A 27 -0.28 -13.65 -19.11
CA PHE A 27 -1.50 -14.17 -19.77
C PHE A 27 -1.31 -15.55 -20.42
N GLY A 28 -0.11 -16.14 -20.33
CA GLY A 28 0.20 -17.50 -20.82
C GLY A 28 -0.02 -18.61 -19.78
N LEU A 29 -0.29 -18.29 -18.52
CA LEU A 29 -0.87 -19.25 -17.59
C LEU A 29 -2.34 -19.42 -17.96
N THR A 30 -2.71 -20.65 -18.32
CA THR A 30 -4.05 -21.04 -18.76
C THR A 30 -5.12 -20.26 -18.01
N LYS A 31 -5.93 -19.47 -18.74
CA LYS A 31 -7.11 -18.78 -18.22
C LYS A 31 -8.05 -19.82 -17.58
N ILE A 32 -7.83 -20.14 -16.32
CA ILE A 32 -8.90 -20.64 -15.47
C ILE A 32 -9.69 -19.39 -15.10
N ARG A 33 -10.55 -18.96 -16.05
CA ARG A 33 -11.67 -18.08 -15.76
C ARG A 33 -12.67 -18.93 -14.98
N GLU A 34 -12.37 -19.20 -13.72
CA GLU A 34 -13.46 -19.43 -12.79
C GLU A 34 -13.92 -18.05 -12.34
N PRO A 35 -15.19 -17.69 -12.58
CA PRO A 35 -15.74 -16.51 -11.94
C PRO A 35 -15.70 -16.80 -10.45
N PHE A 36 -14.75 -16.22 -9.73
CA PHE A 36 -14.90 -16.09 -8.29
C PHE A 36 -16.21 -15.34 -8.10
N ALA A 37 -17.25 -16.10 -7.74
CA ALA A 37 -18.52 -15.54 -7.34
C ALA A 37 -18.19 -14.46 -6.33
N ARG A 38 -18.69 -13.25 -6.56
CA ARG A 38 -18.54 -12.13 -5.63
C ARG A 38 -19.27 -12.53 -4.35
N VAL A 39 -18.58 -13.18 -3.45
CA VAL A 39 -19.13 -13.51 -2.14
C VAL A 39 -18.83 -12.28 -1.28
N ASN A 40 -19.89 -11.55 -0.96
CA ASN A 40 -19.88 -10.59 0.14
C ASN A 40 -19.55 -11.40 1.41
N VAL A 41 -18.31 -11.37 1.90
CA VAL A 41 -17.93 -12.09 3.12
C VAL A 41 -17.16 -11.17 4.04
N ALA A 42 -17.92 -10.47 4.87
CA ALA A 42 -17.48 -10.30 6.23
C ALA A 42 -17.85 -11.60 7.00
N GLN A 43 -16.99 -11.99 7.95
CA GLN A 43 -17.36 -12.68 9.21
C GLN A 43 -17.28 -14.21 9.34
N HIS A 44 -16.28 -14.90 8.77
CA HIS A 44 -15.81 -16.14 9.40
C HIS A 44 -14.43 -15.91 10.03
N LEU A 45 -14.37 -16.05 11.35
CA LEU A 45 -13.13 -15.97 12.14
C LEU A 45 -12.06 -16.90 11.54
N GLU A 46 -12.46 -18.06 11.03
CA GLU A 46 -11.60 -19.03 10.36
C GLU A 46 -10.88 -18.45 9.13
N ASP A 47 -11.58 -17.66 8.30
CA ASP A 47 -10.97 -17.00 7.15
C ASP A 47 -9.95 -15.95 7.58
N GLN A 48 -10.24 -15.19 8.64
CA GLN A 48 -9.29 -14.20 9.16
C GLN A 48 -8.06 -14.87 9.80
N ILE A 49 -8.23 -16.00 10.50
CA ILE A 49 -7.13 -16.82 11.02
C ILE A 49 -6.25 -17.30 9.86
N GLN A 50 -6.88 -17.83 8.80
CA GLN A 50 -6.16 -18.36 7.65
C GLN A 50 -5.42 -17.26 6.87
N ALA A 51 -6.05 -16.11 6.66
CA ALA A 51 -5.45 -14.94 6.04
C ALA A 51 -4.26 -14.41 6.86
N CYS A 52 -4.42 -14.30 8.18
CA CYS A 52 -3.34 -13.90 9.10
C CYS A 52 -2.15 -14.87 8.99
N ALA A 53 -2.39 -16.18 9.04
CA ALA A 53 -1.35 -17.20 8.89
C ALA A 53 -0.63 -17.11 7.53
N TRP A 54 -1.34 -16.81 6.44
CA TRP A 54 -0.73 -16.62 5.13
C TRP A 54 0.16 -15.37 5.05
N LEU A 55 -0.28 -14.24 5.60
CA LEU A 55 0.51 -13.02 5.70
C LEU A 55 1.78 -13.25 6.55
N GLU A 56 1.63 -13.92 7.70
CA GLU A 56 2.73 -14.35 8.59
C GLU A 56 3.67 -15.37 7.93
N ALA A 57 3.21 -16.16 6.96
CA ALA A 57 4.04 -17.05 6.16
C ALA A 57 4.69 -16.36 4.94
N GLY A 58 4.28 -15.13 4.63
CA GLY A 58 4.93 -14.25 3.65
C GLY A 58 4.26 -14.27 2.29
N HIS A 59 3.01 -14.70 2.28
CA HIS A 59 2.15 -14.56 1.13
C HIS A 59 1.61 -13.14 1.09
N ILE A 60 1.40 -12.65 -0.12
CA ILE A 60 0.80 -11.36 -0.42
C ILE A 60 -0.54 -11.60 -1.13
N PRO A 61 -1.58 -10.80 -0.81
CA PRO A 61 -2.81 -10.77 -1.59
C PRO A 61 -2.51 -10.41 -3.05
N SER A 62 -3.13 -11.15 -3.97
CA SER A 62 -3.03 -10.95 -5.42
C SER A 62 -4.37 -11.28 -6.09
N TYR A 63 -4.55 -10.89 -7.35
CA TYR A 63 -5.80 -11.11 -8.08
C TYR A 63 -6.32 -12.57 -8.04
N PHE A 64 -5.43 -13.55 -7.87
CA PHE A 64 -5.76 -14.98 -7.81
C PHE A 64 -5.83 -15.56 -6.38
N GLY A 65 -5.81 -14.71 -5.36
CA GLY A 65 -5.69 -15.10 -3.95
C GLY A 65 -4.29 -14.82 -3.39
N PHE A 66 -3.86 -15.60 -2.38
CA PHE A 66 -2.56 -15.41 -1.74
C PHE A 66 -1.44 -16.03 -2.57
N SER A 67 -0.39 -15.26 -2.82
CA SER A 67 0.78 -15.69 -3.59
C SER A 67 2.06 -15.40 -2.84
N ARG A 68 3.11 -16.19 -3.05
CA ARG A 68 4.45 -15.89 -2.53
C ARG A 68 5.36 -15.57 -3.72
N LYS A 69 5.76 -14.31 -3.86
CA LYS A 69 6.70 -13.92 -4.91
C LYS A 69 8.12 -14.36 -4.52
N ALA A 70 8.56 -15.50 -5.03
CA ALA A 70 9.90 -16.02 -4.85
C ALA A 70 10.72 -15.89 -6.14
N CYS A 71 10.97 -14.66 -6.59
CA CYS A 71 11.99 -14.45 -7.62
C CYS A 71 13.37 -14.65 -6.98
N PHE A 72 14.16 -15.60 -7.50
CA PHE A 72 15.50 -15.89 -6.99
C PHE A 72 16.37 -14.61 -7.03
N GLY A 73 16.84 -14.16 -5.85
CA GLY A 73 17.69 -12.96 -5.72
C GLY A 73 16.96 -11.61 -5.73
N CYS A 74 15.62 -11.56 -5.83
CA CYS A 74 14.87 -10.30 -5.80
C CYS A 74 14.43 -9.94 -4.38
N ALA A 75 15.08 -8.94 -3.76
CA ALA A 75 14.67 -8.42 -2.45
C ALA A 75 13.37 -7.59 -2.53
N THR A 76 12.98 -7.10 -3.72
CA THR A 76 11.80 -6.24 -3.93
C THR A 76 10.48 -6.97 -3.64
N CYS A 77 10.47 -8.29 -3.79
CA CYS A 77 9.29 -9.13 -3.62
C CYS A 77 9.14 -9.74 -2.22
N ILE A 78 10.14 -9.53 -1.34
CA ILE A 78 10.11 -10.03 0.02
C ILE A 78 9.39 -8.99 0.89
N PRO A 79 8.23 -9.29 1.46
CA PRO A 79 7.53 -8.34 2.31
C PRO A 79 8.38 -8.03 3.54
N SER A 80 8.76 -6.76 3.70
CA SER A 80 9.34 -6.26 4.94
C SER A 80 8.29 -6.33 6.05
N ARG A 81 8.66 -6.91 7.18
CA ARG A 81 7.77 -7.06 8.33
C ARG A 81 8.23 -6.21 9.49
N LEU A 82 7.25 -5.67 10.19
CA LEU A 82 7.47 -4.95 11.42
C LEU A 82 6.47 -5.44 12.46
N ASN A 83 6.96 -5.72 13.67
CA ASN A 83 6.09 -5.87 14.81
C ASN A 83 5.65 -4.47 15.26
N VAL A 84 4.41 -4.11 14.93
CA VAL A 84 3.83 -2.80 15.24
C VAL A 84 3.75 -2.57 16.74
N ALA A 85 3.44 -3.58 17.56
CA ALA A 85 3.37 -3.44 19.01
C ALA A 85 4.73 -3.09 19.65
N MET A 86 5.84 -3.51 19.02
CA MET A 86 7.20 -3.21 19.47
C MET A 86 7.83 -1.99 18.75
N PHE A 87 7.09 -1.33 17.87
CA PHE A 87 7.61 -0.20 17.13
C PHE A 87 7.75 1.03 18.05
N THR A 88 8.94 1.61 18.09
CA THR A 88 9.19 2.88 18.78
C THR A 88 9.71 3.91 17.77
N LEU A 89 9.21 5.13 17.89
CA LEU A 89 9.72 6.25 17.09
C LEU A 89 11.20 6.51 17.41
N ARG A 90 11.93 6.89 16.37
CA ARG A 90 13.30 7.40 16.47
C ARG A 90 13.26 8.91 16.24
N PRO A 91 14.29 9.66 16.67
CA PRO A 91 14.33 11.11 16.42
C PRO A 91 14.08 11.50 14.94
N SER A 92 14.64 10.74 14.01
CA SER A 92 14.41 10.96 12.56
C SER A 92 12.96 10.69 12.11
N HIS A 93 12.22 9.84 12.82
CA HIS A 93 10.79 9.62 12.56
C HIS A 93 9.96 10.79 13.10
N GLU A 94 10.32 11.29 14.28
CA GLU A 94 9.68 12.47 14.89
C GLU A 94 9.84 13.71 14.00
N ASP A 95 11.03 13.91 13.42
CA ASP A 95 11.27 14.99 12.45
C ASP A 95 10.33 14.91 11.24
N ILE A 96 10.05 13.70 10.73
CA ILE A 96 9.14 13.48 9.60
C ILE A 96 7.69 13.78 10.00
N ILE A 97 7.28 13.39 11.21
CA ILE A 97 5.95 13.67 11.74
C ILE A 97 5.76 15.18 11.92
N LEU A 98 6.74 15.86 12.54
CA LEU A 98 6.69 17.30 12.76
C LEU A 98 6.64 18.08 11.44
N LYS A 99 7.42 17.66 10.45
CA LYS A 99 7.44 18.25 9.09
C LYS A 99 6.08 18.22 8.39
N ASN A 100 5.20 17.30 8.79
CA ASN A 100 3.89 17.09 8.21
C ASN A 100 2.75 17.33 9.23
N SER A 101 3.03 18.06 10.30
CA SER A 101 2.08 18.36 11.37
C SER A 101 0.89 19.22 10.93
N ASP A 102 1.00 19.88 9.77
CA ASP A 102 -0.06 20.66 9.14
C ASP A 102 -1.06 19.81 8.34
N LEU A 103 -0.78 18.52 8.14
CA LEU A 103 -1.65 17.62 7.38
C LEU A 103 -2.80 17.09 8.24
N VAL A 104 -3.96 16.95 7.63
CA VAL A 104 -5.14 16.29 8.21
C VAL A 104 -5.10 14.82 7.85
N VAL A 105 -5.08 13.94 8.84
CA VAL A 105 -5.12 12.49 8.65
C VAL A 105 -6.55 12.00 8.84
N ARG A 106 -7.02 11.14 7.93
CA ARG A 106 -8.30 10.44 8.06
C ARG A 106 -8.10 8.97 7.80
N THR A 107 -8.72 8.14 8.62
CA THR A 107 -8.78 6.69 8.46
C THR A 107 -10.24 6.28 8.29
N ALA A 108 -10.49 5.32 7.41
CA ALA A 108 -11.81 4.73 7.25
C ALA A 108 -11.70 3.28 6.82
N GLU A 109 -12.66 2.49 7.28
CA GLU A 109 -12.90 1.13 6.77
C GLU A 109 -13.43 1.22 5.33
N GLY A 110 -13.06 0.25 4.51
CA GLY A 110 -13.41 0.20 3.10
C GLY A 110 -12.38 0.85 2.18
N LEU A 111 -12.66 0.75 0.89
CA LEU A 111 -11.88 1.38 -0.16
C LEU A 111 -12.19 2.89 -0.24
N PRO A 112 -11.25 3.72 -0.75
CA PRO A 112 -11.55 5.11 -1.06
C PRO A 112 -12.73 5.26 -2.03
N ASP A 113 -13.67 6.15 -1.71
CA ASP A 113 -14.78 6.48 -2.62
C ASP A 113 -14.28 7.34 -3.79
N LEU A 114 -14.05 6.69 -4.94
CA LEU A 114 -13.64 7.33 -6.18
C LEU A 114 -14.75 8.17 -6.83
N ASN A 115 -16.00 8.01 -6.41
CA ASN A 115 -17.14 8.81 -6.86
C ASN A 115 -17.38 10.04 -5.97
N HIS A 116 -16.63 10.18 -4.87
CA HIS A 116 -16.77 11.33 -3.98
C HIS A 116 -16.52 12.64 -4.75
N PRO A 117 -17.49 13.57 -4.84
CA PRO A 117 -17.42 14.72 -5.74
C PRO A 117 -16.19 15.62 -5.55
N ARG A 118 -15.65 15.67 -4.32
CA ARG A 118 -14.47 16.49 -3.99
C ARG A 118 -13.15 15.74 -4.00
N HIS A 119 -13.15 14.44 -3.72
CA HIS A 119 -11.93 13.70 -3.39
C HIS A 119 -11.63 12.56 -4.36
N GLY A 120 -12.65 11.99 -5.00
CA GLY A 120 -12.48 10.89 -5.94
C GLY A 120 -11.53 11.23 -7.08
N ARG A 121 -11.64 12.44 -7.65
CA ARG A 121 -10.70 12.94 -8.68
C ARG A 121 -9.26 12.98 -8.21
N ASP A 122 -9.01 13.39 -6.97
CA ASP A 122 -7.65 13.44 -6.43
C ASP A 122 -7.09 12.03 -6.22
N PHE A 123 -7.91 11.09 -5.76
CA PHE A 123 -7.53 9.68 -5.64
C PHE A 123 -7.16 9.07 -6.99
N ILE A 124 -8.00 9.24 -8.00
CA ILE A 124 -7.76 8.77 -9.37
C ILE A 124 -6.45 9.37 -9.90
N ARG A 125 -6.28 10.69 -9.77
CA ARG A 125 -5.07 11.38 -10.23
C ARG A 125 -3.81 10.84 -9.57
N LEU A 126 -3.80 10.74 -8.23
CA LEU A 126 -2.60 10.29 -7.51
C LEU A 126 -2.31 8.81 -7.74
N LEU A 127 -3.33 7.97 -7.88
CA LEU A 127 -3.16 6.58 -8.26
C LEU A 127 -2.59 6.46 -9.68
N ALA A 128 -3.09 7.27 -10.63
CA ALA A 128 -2.56 7.35 -11.99
C ALA A 128 -1.07 7.75 -12.01
N ASP A 129 -0.72 8.82 -11.29
CA ASP A 129 0.65 9.33 -11.20
C ASP A 129 1.61 8.28 -10.60
N HIS A 130 1.13 7.47 -9.67
CA HIS A 130 1.89 6.38 -9.07
C HIS A 130 2.14 5.22 -10.05
N GLU A 131 1.13 4.85 -10.83
CA GLU A 131 1.21 3.67 -11.72
C GLU A 131 1.85 3.98 -13.08
N ALA A 132 1.72 5.22 -13.54
CA ALA A 132 2.26 5.69 -14.81
C ALA A 132 2.96 7.04 -14.60
N PRO A 133 4.17 7.06 -14.01
CA PRO A 133 4.91 8.29 -13.71
C PRO A 133 5.28 9.15 -14.95
N PHE A 134 4.89 8.72 -16.15
CA PHE A 134 5.16 9.38 -17.44
C PHE A 134 3.90 9.74 -18.26
N GLY A 135 2.74 9.91 -17.62
CA GLY A 135 1.60 10.61 -18.22
C GLY A 135 0.73 9.77 -19.17
N GLY A 136 0.34 8.57 -18.75
CA GLY A 136 -0.71 7.82 -19.43
C GLY A 136 -2.10 8.44 -19.22
N ASN A 137 -3.00 8.29 -20.19
CA ASN A 137 -4.43 8.54 -19.98
C ASN A 137 -4.93 7.48 -19.01
N TYR A 138 -5.30 7.88 -17.79
CA TYR A 138 -5.77 6.95 -16.77
C TYR A 138 -7.29 6.94 -16.72
N ASP A 139 -7.88 5.76 -16.87
CA ASP A 139 -9.32 5.55 -16.83
C ASP A 139 -9.78 5.34 -15.39
N VAL A 140 -10.79 6.11 -14.97
CA VAL A 140 -11.44 5.96 -13.67
C VAL A 140 -11.96 4.53 -13.47
N ALA A 141 -12.49 3.92 -14.53
CA ALA A 141 -13.01 2.56 -14.48
C ALA A 141 -11.89 1.54 -14.22
N GLU A 142 -10.68 1.76 -14.75
CA GLU A 142 -9.52 0.91 -14.49
C GLU A 142 -9.02 1.06 -13.05
N ALA A 143 -8.98 2.31 -12.57
CA ALA A 143 -8.65 2.65 -11.18
C ALA A 143 -9.60 1.96 -10.19
N GLU A 144 -10.91 2.10 -10.43
CA GLU A 144 -11.97 1.47 -9.64
C GLU A 144 -11.86 -0.05 -9.68
N ALA A 145 -11.75 -0.65 -10.87
CA ALA A 145 -11.63 -2.10 -11.00
C ALA A 145 -10.43 -2.65 -10.24
N ARG A 146 -9.33 -1.88 -10.19
CA ARG A 146 -8.13 -2.27 -9.46
C ARG A 146 -8.28 -2.12 -7.96
N LEU A 147 -8.84 -1.02 -7.47
CA LEU A 147 -9.16 -0.89 -6.04
C LEU A 147 -10.14 -1.97 -5.61
N GLN A 148 -11.16 -2.28 -6.42
CA GLN A 148 -12.14 -3.33 -6.16
C GLN A 148 -11.51 -4.73 -6.04
N CYS A 149 -10.33 -4.97 -6.62
CA CYS A 149 -9.60 -6.23 -6.39
C CYS A 149 -9.22 -6.40 -4.91
N HIS A 150 -9.20 -5.33 -4.11
CA HIS A 150 -8.90 -5.34 -2.69
C HIS A 150 -10.12 -5.49 -1.78
N ASP A 151 -11.34 -5.35 -2.31
CA ASP A 151 -12.60 -5.47 -1.55
C ASP A 151 -13.08 -6.93 -1.38
N GLY A 152 -12.47 -7.86 -2.11
CA GLY A 152 -12.99 -9.22 -2.28
C GLY A 152 -12.16 -10.34 -1.63
N TYR A 153 -11.15 -10.03 -0.82
CA TYR A 153 -10.31 -11.05 -0.21
C TYR A 153 -10.98 -11.66 1.04
N PRO A 154 -11.27 -12.97 1.06
CA PRO A 154 -11.81 -13.62 2.25
C PRO A 154 -10.88 -13.44 3.45
N GLY A 155 -11.44 -13.05 4.59
CA GLY A 155 -10.70 -12.86 5.84
C GLY A 155 -9.88 -11.58 5.94
N LEU A 156 -9.89 -10.72 4.92
CA LEU A 156 -9.21 -9.41 4.94
C LEU A 156 -10.24 -8.27 4.91
N THR A 157 -10.08 -7.32 5.81
CA THR A 157 -10.89 -6.10 5.86
C THR A 157 -10.08 -4.94 5.27
N PRO A 158 -10.55 -4.28 4.21
CA PRO A 158 -9.88 -3.12 3.66
C PRO A 158 -10.02 -1.91 4.58
N TYR A 159 -8.95 -1.14 4.69
CA TYR A 159 -8.92 0.17 5.33
C TYR A 159 -8.08 1.11 4.49
N HIS A 160 -8.37 2.40 4.54
CA HIS A 160 -7.49 3.40 3.95
C HIS A 160 -7.15 4.51 4.95
N LEU A 161 -5.90 4.96 4.88
CA LEU A 161 -5.39 6.13 5.58
C LEU A 161 -5.07 7.20 4.54
N ALA A 162 -5.85 8.26 4.53
CA ALA A 162 -5.71 9.39 3.64
C ALA A 162 -5.16 10.60 4.39
N VAL A 163 -4.21 11.31 3.77
CA VAL A 163 -3.64 12.56 4.29
C VAL A 163 -4.02 13.70 3.36
N TYR A 164 -4.51 14.78 3.96
CA TYR A 164 -4.99 15.95 3.26
C TYR A 164 -4.20 17.19 3.68
N ARG A 165 -4.10 18.15 2.77
CA ARG A 165 -3.59 19.49 3.05
C ARG A 165 -4.65 20.52 2.72
N TYR A 166 -4.64 21.65 3.42
CA TYR A 166 -5.37 22.82 2.96
C TYR A 166 -4.61 23.47 1.79
N ASP A 167 -5.35 23.87 0.77
CA ASP A 167 -4.83 24.77 -0.27
C ASP A 167 -5.04 26.25 0.11
N ASP A 168 -4.58 27.16 -0.75
CA ASP A 168 -4.67 28.61 -0.52
C ASP A 168 -6.12 29.12 -0.42
N SER A 169 -7.09 28.34 -0.91
CA SER A 169 -8.52 28.64 -0.81
C SER A 169 -9.18 28.07 0.46
N GLY A 170 -8.43 27.31 1.27
CA GLY A 170 -8.95 26.65 2.46
C GLY A 170 -9.65 25.32 2.18
N ASP A 171 -9.54 24.78 0.96
CA ASP A 171 -10.10 23.48 0.59
C ASP A 171 -9.11 22.35 0.88
N LEU A 172 -9.66 21.20 1.32
CA LEU A 172 -8.86 19.99 1.54
C LEU A 172 -8.52 19.32 0.21
N LYS A 173 -7.23 19.19 -0.06
CA LYS A 173 -6.65 18.44 -1.19
C LYS A 173 -5.96 17.19 -0.69
N LEU A 174 -6.19 16.07 -1.37
CA LEU A 174 -5.50 14.83 -1.04
C LEU A 174 -4.00 14.99 -1.32
N ALA A 175 -3.18 14.72 -0.31
CA ALA A 175 -1.72 14.71 -0.41
C ALA A 175 -1.18 13.28 -0.53
N GLY A 176 -1.92 12.27 -0.06
CA GLY A 176 -1.59 10.87 -0.27
C GLY A 176 -2.54 9.92 0.43
N CYS A 177 -2.40 8.64 0.13
CA CYS A 177 -3.18 7.57 0.72
C CYS A 177 -2.36 6.30 0.83
N MET A 178 -2.68 5.50 1.85
CA MET A 178 -2.25 4.12 1.99
C MET A 178 -3.48 3.22 2.13
N LEU A 179 -3.55 2.17 1.33
CA LEU A 179 -4.55 1.10 1.43
C LEU A 179 -3.95 -0.07 2.20
N LEU A 180 -4.72 -0.56 3.16
CA LEU A 180 -4.37 -1.62 4.10
C LEU A 180 -5.38 -2.74 4.00
N LEU A 181 -4.91 -3.98 4.11
CA LEU A 181 -5.73 -5.18 4.21
C LEU A 181 -5.43 -5.82 5.56
N ASN A 182 -6.41 -5.79 6.47
CA ASN A 182 -6.26 -6.23 7.85
C ASN A 182 -6.91 -7.60 8.07
N ALA A 183 -6.19 -8.51 8.73
CA ALA A 183 -6.70 -9.81 9.18
C ALA A 183 -6.20 -10.08 10.60
N LEU A 184 -7.09 -10.11 11.59
CA LEU A 184 -6.75 -10.30 13.01
C LEU A 184 -5.48 -9.54 13.41
N ASN A 185 -4.36 -10.27 13.55
CA ASN A 185 -3.08 -9.79 14.04
C ASN A 185 -2.07 -9.39 12.96
N ALA A 186 -2.52 -9.28 11.71
CA ALA A 186 -1.70 -8.87 10.59
C ALA A 186 -2.37 -7.75 9.78
N SER A 187 -1.55 -6.82 9.30
CA SER A 187 -1.95 -5.80 8.33
C SER A 187 -0.98 -5.83 7.15
N TYR A 188 -1.52 -5.73 5.95
CA TYR A 188 -0.75 -5.67 4.71
C TYR A 188 -1.02 -4.34 3.99
N ALA A 189 0.03 -3.53 3.82
CA ALA A 189 -0.02 -2.34 2.97
C ALA A 189 0.03 -2.75 1.49
N SER A 190 -1.12 -2.69 0.82
CA SER A 190 -1.27 -3.16 -0.56
C SER A 190 -0.87 -2.11 -1.58
N VAL A 191 -1.27 -0.86 -1.34
CA VAL A 191 -1.05 0.27 -2.24
C VAL A 191 -0.74 1.51 -1.40
N HIS A 192 0.23 2.31 -1.84
CA HIS A 192 0.44 3.64 -1.31
C HIS A 192 0.77 4.60 -2.45
N PHE A 193 0.14 5.76 -2.45
CA PHE A 193 0.39 6.82 -3.43
C PHE A 193 0.32 8.17 -2.75
N TYR A 194 1.04 9.13 -3.30
CA TYR A 194 1.13 10.47 -2.74
C TYR A 194 1.48 11.48 -3.83
N ASP A 195 1.21 12.75 -3.56
CA ASP A 195 1.46 13.82 -4.50
C ASP A 195 2.97 13.95 -4.78
N PRO A 196 3.43 13.72 -6.03
CA PRO A 196 4.85 13.78 -6.37
C PRO A 196 5.43 15.19 -6.20
N LEU A 197 4.61 16.25 -6.27
CA LEU A 197 5.05 17.62 -6.02
C LEU A 197 5.44 17.85 -4.56
N LEU A 198 4.98 16.98 -3.66
CA LEU A 198 5.28 17.01 -2.23
C LEU A 198 6.41 16.05 -1.84
N ARG A 199 7.22 15.56 -2.78
CA ARG A 199 8.33 14.61 -2.49
C ARG A 199 9.25 15.05 -1.34
N LYS A 200 9.52 16.36 -1.23
CA LYS A 200 10.36 16.90 -0.14
C LYS A 200 9.77 16.65 1.24
N ARG A 201 8.45 16.46 1.37
CA ARG A 201 7.77 16.15 2.64
C ARG A 201 7.93 14.71 3.11
N GLN A 202 8.48 13.82 2.27
CA GLN A 202 8.66 12.40 2.59
C GLN A 202 7.33 11.71 2.92
N LEU A 203 6.28 11.99 2.13
CA LEU A 203 4.91 11.51 2.41
C LEU A 203 4.79 9.99 2.50
N GLY A 204 5.58 9.24 1.73
CA GLY A 204 5.62 7.78 1.87
C GLY A 204 6.07 7.32 3.27
N HIS A 205 7.13 7.92 3.82
CA HIS A 205 7.56 7.64 5.19
C HIS A 205 6.53 8.12 6.21
N TYR A 206 5.97 9.31 6.02
CA TYR A 206 4.95 9.86 6.90
C TYR A 206 3.70 8.96 6.96
N LEU A 207 3.17 8.52 5.82
CA LEU A 207 2.04 7.58 5.75
C LEU A 207 2.35 6.29 6.50
N THR A 208 3.53 5.69 6.27
CA THR A 208 3.97 4.49 6.98
C THR A 208 4.01 4.69 8.50
N LEU A 209 4.56 5.82 8.97
CA LEU A 209 4.61 6.14 10.41
C LEU A 209 3.21 6.37 11.00
N ARG A 210 2.34 7.10 10.30
CA ARG A 210 0.95 7.33 10.72
C ARG A 210 0.14 6.04 10.77
N THR A 211 0.38 5.13 9.83
CA THR A 211 -0.23 3.79 9.84
C THR A 211 0.24 3.00 11.06
N MET A 212 1.53 3.04 11.41
CA MET A 212 2.02 2.36 12.62
C MET A 212 1.37 2.91 13.88
N GLN A 213 1.28 4.24 14.02
CA GLN A 213 0.61 4.88 15.16
C GLN A 213 -0.87 4.47 15.24
N TRP A 214 -1.59 4.54 14.12
CA TRP A 214 -3.00 4.13 14.05
C TRP A 214 -3.22 2.66 14.42
N LEU A 215 -2.36 1.76 13.94
CA LEU A 215 -2.42 0.34 14.28
C LEU A 215 -2.06 0.08 15.77
N GLN A 216 -1.17 0.88 16.37
CA GLN A 216 -0.83 0.79 17.80
C GLN A 216 -1.95 1.31 18.71
N GLU A 217 -2.69 2.33 18.26
CA GLU A 217 -3.80 2.94 19.00
C GLU A 217 -5.04 2.02 19.07
N GLY A 218 -5.09 0.95 18.26
CA GLY A 218 -6.19 -0.02 18.24
C GLY A 218 -7.35 0.38 17.33
N ASP A 219 -7.34 1.59 16.77
CA ASP A 219 -8.39 2.16 15.92
C ASP A 219 -8.44 1.54 14.49
N GLY A 220 -7.51 0.64 14.17
CA GLY A 220 -7.50 -0.19 12.94
C GLY A 220 -7.53 -1.69 13.18
N VAL A 221 -7.76 -2.07 14.44
CA VAL A 221 -7.63 -3.36 15.11
C VAL A 221 -6.24 -3.99 15.03
N LEU A 222 -5.49 -3.78 16.14
CA LEU A 222 -4.78 -4.78 16.94
C LEU A 222 -4.51 -4.25 18.37
N PRO A 223 -4.88 -4.96 19.47
CA PRO A 223 -4.19 -6.19 19.90
C PRO A 223 -5.11 -7.35 20.38
N ALA A 224 -4.62 -8.59 20.29
CA ALA A 224 -4.98 -9.65 21.23
C ALA A 224 -3.71 -10.25 21.86
N HIS A 225 -3.35 -9.76 23.04
CA HIS A 225 -2.47 -10.46 23.96
C HIS A 225 -3.15 -10.54 25.33
N SER A 226 -3.75 -11.70 25.59
CA SER A 226 -4.04 -12.25 26.91
C SER A 226 -3.97 -13.76 26.82
#